data_AF-Q74II8-F1
#
_entry.id   AF-Q74II8-F1
#
_cell.length_a   1.000
_cell.length_b   1.000
_cell.length_c   1.000
_cell.angle_alpha   90.00
_cell.angle_beta   90.00
_cell.angle_gamma   90.00
#
_symmetry.space_group_name_H-M   'P 1'
#
loop_
_entity.id
_entity.type
_entity.pdbx_description
1 polymer ?
#
loop_
_entity_poly.entity_id
_entity_poly.type
_entity_poly.pdbx_seq_one_letter_code
_entity_poly.pdbx_strand_id
1 'polypeptide(L)'
;MLSKISILLTNHHLTLKDISQSNSLMEKDLEDALNENPDNWSSTILSALSSSLNMRPGDLLELLDPVYSLKINDTNQMIQGIYIEDPEMYEQIRFVVESEHLEGWQPDEEDILMLLDEAINPSKEIKSEIDRIWGEENE
;
A
#
# COMPACT_ATOMS: atom_id res chain seq x y z
N MET A 1 -14.38 3.52 15.42
CA MET A 1 -14.18 3.83 13.99
C MET A 1 -15.02 2.84 13.20
N LEU A 2 -15.74 3.28 12.16
CA LEU A 2 -16.40 2.34 11.25
C LEU A 2 -15.34 1.64 10.41
N SER A 3 -15.41 0.32 10.27
CA SER A 3 -14.52 -0.43 9.38
C SER A 3 -14.73 -0.01 7.92
N LYS A 4 -13.70 -0.07 7.07
CA LYS A 4 -13.78 0.31 5.63
C LYS A 4 -14.96 -0.39 4.93
N ILE A 5 -15.16 -1.68 5.22
CA ILE A 5 -16.29 -2.45 4.71
C ILE A 5 -17.65 -1.88 5.14
N SER A 6 -17.79 -1.41 6.39
CA SER A 6 -19.04 -0.77 6.85
C SER A 6 -19.36 0.50 6.06
N ILE A 7 -18.34 1.29 5.73
CA ILE A 7 -18.49 2.49 4.89
C ILE A 7 -18.92 2.10 3.48
N LEU A 8 -18.27 1.08 2.90
CA LEU A 8 -18.58 0.57 1.57
C LEU A 8 -20.03 0.07 1.46
N LEU A 9 -20.47 -0.75 2.43
CA LEU A 9 -21.85 -1.23 2.49
C LEU A 9 -22.85 -0.07 2.60
N THR A 10 -22.55 0.93 3.43
CA THR A 10 -23.41 2.12 3.60
C THR A 10 -23.54 2.90 2.28
N ASN A 11 -22.45 3.11 1.55
CA ASN A 11 -22.47 3.81 0.25
C ASN A 11 -23.28 3.05 -0.81
N HIS A 12 -23.30 1.71 -0.73
CA HIS A 12 -24.10 0.86 -1.60
C HIS A 12 -25.54 0.64 -1.09
N HIS A 13 -25.95 1.29 0.01
CA HIS A 13 -27.26 1.13 0.65
C HIS A 13 -27.56 -0.33 1.01
N LEU A 14 -26.53 -1.10 1.37
CA LEU A 14 -26.64 -2.51 1.76
C LEU A 14 -26.61 -2.63 3.28
N THR A 15 -27.50 -3.45 3.82
CA THR A 15 -27.45 -3.87 5.24
C THR A 15 -27.01 -5.32 5.35
N LEU A 16 -26.50 -5.72 6.52
CA LEU A 16 -26.14 -7.13 6.79
C LEU A 16 -27.34 -8.07 6.61
N LYS A 17 -28.55 -7.58 6.91
CA LYS A 17 -29.79 -8.31 6.70
C LYS A 17 -30.07 -8.59 5.22
N ASP A 18 -29.84 -7.61 4.35
CA ASP A 18 -30.02 -7.79 2.90
C ASP A 18 -29.07 -8.86 2.35
N ILE A 19 -27.82 -8.85 2.83
CA ILE A 19 -26.77 -9.80 2.44
C ILE A 19 -27.06 -11.20 2.99
N SER A 20 -27.47 -11.29 4.26
CA SER A 20 -27.87 -12.53 4.92
C SER A 20 -29.02 -13.21 4.17
N GLN A 21 -30.07 -12.47 3.83
CA GLN A 21 -31.24 -13.01 3.14
C GLN A 21 -30.93 -13.47 1.71
N SER A 22 -30.13 -12.70 0.97
CA SER A 22 -29.77 -13.03 -0.41
C SER A 22 -28.80 -14.21 -0.53
N ASN A 23 -28.00 -14.47 0.50
CA ASN A 23 -26.94 -15.50 0.47
C ASN A 23 -27.18 -16.67 1.44
N SER A 24 -28.32 -16.72 2.13
CA SER A 24 -28.63 -17.76 3.14
C SER A 24 -27.56 -17.89 4.24
N LEU A 25 -27.01 -16.76 4.68
CA LEU A 25 -26.02 -16.67 5.76
C LEU A 25 -26.66 -16.16 7.04
N MET A 26 -26.11 -16.50 8.21
CA MET A 26 -26.55 -15.90 9.46
C MET A 26 -26.01 -14.47 9.56
N GLU A 27 -26.85 -13.51 9.93
CA GLU A 27 -26.41 -12.11 10.18
C GLU A 27 -25.25 -12.06 11.18
N LYS A 28 -25.28 -12.97 12.18
CA LYS A 28 -24.22 -13.10 13.18
C LYS A 28 -22.86 -13.46 12.56
N ASP A 29 -22.82 -14.35 11.57
CA ASP A 29 -21.55 -14.74 10.92
C ASP A 29 -20.96 -13.56 10.14
N LEU A 30 -21.81 -12.74 9.53
CA LEU A 30 -21.39 -11.51 8.85
C LEU A 30 -20.88 -10.48 9.86
N GLU A 31 -21.59 -10.29 10.98
CA GLU A 31 -21.19 -9.36 12.04
C GLU A 31 -19.86 -9.77 12.67
N ASP A 32 -19.69 -11.05 12.99
CA ASP A 32 -18.45 -11.59 13.55
C ASP A 32 -17.28 -11.37 12.55
N ALA A 33 -17.50 -11.63 11.25
CA ALA A 33 -16.48 -11.36 10.22
C ALA A 33 -16.14 -9.87 10.05
N LEU A 34 -17.11 -8.95 10.16
CA LEU A 34 -16.82 -7.50 10.08
C LEU A 34 -15.92 -7.00 11.22
N ASN A 35 -15.77 -7.79 12.29
CA ASN A 35 -14.88 -7.52 13.42
C ASN A 35 -13.50 -8.21 13.28
N GLU A 36 -13.29 -9.01 12.25
CA GLU A 36 -12.04 -9.73 11.96
C GLU A 36 -11.26 -9.08 10.81
N ASN A 37 -9.98 -9.44 10.68
CA ASN A 37 -9.19 -9.10 9.49
C ASN A 37 -9.80 -9.80 8.25
N PRO A 38 -10.02 -9.09 7.11
CA PRO A 38 -10.48 -9.66 5.85
C PRO A 38 -9.74 -10.91 5.37
N ASP A 39 -8.46 -11.06 5.69
CA ASP A 39 -7.64 -12.24 5.37
C ASP A 39 -8.14 -13.53 6.05
N ASN A 40 -8.85 -13.41 7.17
CA ASN A 40 -9.39 -14.53 7.93
C ASN A 40 -10.81 -14.92 7.49
N TRP A 41 -11.42 -14.16 6.57
CA TRP A 41 -12.80 -14.43 6.18
C TRP A 41 -12.93 -15.75 5.43
N SER A 42 -13.99 -16.49 5.75
CA SER A 42 -14.35 -17.67 4.97
C SER A 42 -14.67 -17.27 3.52
N SER A 43 -14.38 -18.17 2.57
CA SER A 43 -14.68 -17.96 1.15
C SER A 43 -16.17 -17.69 0.90
N THR A 44 -17.07 -18.25 1.73
CA THR A 44 -18.51 -18.00 1.66
C THR A 44 -18.87 -16.56 2.04
N ILE A 45 -18.31 -16.04 3.14
CA ILE A 45 -18.53 -14.65 3.57
C ILE A 45 -17.96 -13.68 2.54
N LEU A 46 -16.73 -13.91 2.09
CA LEU A 46 -16.10 -13.08 1.06
C LEU A 46 -16.91 -13.07 -0.24
N SER A 47 -17.41 -14.23 -0.68
CA SER A 47 -18.25 -14.34 -1.89
C SER A 47 -19.60 -13.62 -1.72
N ALA A 48 -20.23 -13.73 -0.56
CA ALA A 48 -21.50 -13.04 -0.28
C ALA A 48 -21.32 -11.52 -0.27
N LEU A 49 -20.31 -11.01 0.45
CA LEU A 49 -20.01 -9.58 0.50
C LEU A 49 -19.64 -9.02 -0.88
N SER A 50 -18.71 -9.67 -1.58
CA SER A 50 -18.25 -9.22 -2.90
C SER A 50 -19.37 -9.27 -3.95
N SER A 51 -20.19 -10.32 -3.98
CA SER A 51 -21.32 -10.41 -4.91
C SER A 51 -22.39 -9.36 -4.63
N SER A 52 -22.74 -9.10 -3.37
CA SER A 52 -23.68 -8.03 -3.00
C SER A 52 -23.17 -6.64 -3.36
N LEU A 53 -21.85 -6.43 -3.31
CA LEU A 53 -21.19 -5.21 -3.76
C LEU A 53 -20.94 -5.14 -5.26
N ASN A 54 -21.27 -6.20 -6.00
CA ASN A 54 -21.00 -6.35 -7.43
C ASN A 54 -19.50 -6.20 -7.77
N MET A 55 -18.64 -6.80 -6.95
CA MET A 55 -17.18 -6.83 -7.10
C MET A 55 -16.68 -8.29 -7.13
N ARG A 56 -15.46 -8.51 -7.64
CA ARG A 56 -14.80 -9.81 -7.46
C ARG A 56 -14.26 -9.92 -6.02
N PRO A 57 -14.21 -11.13 -5.43
CA PRO A 57 -13.60 -11.36 -4.12
C PRO A 57 -12.22 -10.71 -3.94
N GLY A 58 -11.34 -10.83 -4.94
CA GLY A 58 -10.00 -10.24 -4.90
C GLY A 58 -10.01 -8.71 -4.89
N ASP A 59 -10.86 -8.09 -5.71
CA ASP A 59 -10.99 -6.62 -5.76
C ASP A 59 -11.49 -6.07 -4.43
N LEU A 60 -12.38 -6.80 -3.75
CA LEU A 60 -12.87 -6.43 -2.42
C LEU A 60 -11.74 -6.52 -1.39
N LEU A 61 -10.95 -7.61 -1.38
CA LEU A 61 -9.81 -7.75 -0.47
C LEU A 61 -8.80 -6.62 -0.68
N GLU A 62 -8.41 -6.33 -1.92
CA GLU A 62 -7.49 -5.23 -2.26
C GLU A 62 -8.02 -3.86 -1.80
N LEU A 63 -9.34 -3.65 -1.83
CA LEU A 63 -9.92 -2.39 -1.35
C LEU A 63 -9.90 -2.28 0.19
N LEU A 64 -10.19 -3.39 0.87
CA LEU A 64 -10.27 -3.43 2.34
C LEU A 64 -8.89 -3.43 2.97
N ASP A 65 -8.01 -4.25 2.45
CA ASP A 65 -6.62 -4.38 2.83
C ASP A 65 -5.76 -4.31 1.57
N PRO A 66 -5.39 -3.10 1.11
CA PRO A 66 -4.58 -2.96 -0.07
C PRO A 66 -3.24 -3.62 0.19
N VAL A 67 -3.07 -4.80 -0.40
CA VAL A 67 -1.78 -5.49 -0.46
C VAL A 67 -0.79 -4.46 -0.99
N TYR A 68 0.23 -4.19 -0.17
CA TYR A 68 1.26 -3.26 -0.53
C TYR A 68 1.79 -3.58 -1.94
N SER A 69 1.81 -2.57 -2.80
CA SER A 69 2.46 -2.65 -4.10
C SER A 69 3.37 -1.44 -4.27
N LEU A 70 4.59 -1.70 -4.69
CA LEU A 70 5.52 -0.65 -5.07
C LEU A 70 5.05 -0.02 -6.38
N LYS A 71 4.71 1.28 -6.36
CA LYS A 71 4.25 2.01 -7.55
C LYS A 71 5.41 2.80 -8.14
N ILE A 72 5.84 2.42 -9.33
CA ILE A 72 6.84 3.15 -10.13
C ILE A 72 6.20 3.54 -11.47
N ASN A 73 6.37 4.80 -11.87
CA ASN A 73 5.96 5.31 -13.17
C ASN A 73 7.15 5.97 -13.85
N ASP A 74 7.87 5.19 -14.66
CA ASP A 74 9.06 5.64 -15.38
C ASP A 74 8.73 6.74 -16.41
N THR A 75 7.50 6.76 -16.94
CA THR A 75 7.10 7.78 -17.93
C THR A 75 7.05 9.18 -17.32
N ASN A 76 6.67 9.28 -16.05
CA ASN A 76 6.53 10.54 -15.33
C ASN A 76 7.59 10.75 -14.25
N GLN A 77 8.60 9.87 -14.15
CA GLN A 77 9.62 9.89 -13.08
C GLN A 77 8.99 9.94 -11.67
N MET A 78 8.06 9.02 -11.39
CA MET A 78 7.39 8.96 -10.09
C MET A 78 7.64 7.65 -9.35
N ILE A 79 7.84 7.75 -8.04
CA ILE A 79 7.96 6.61 -7.11
C ILE A 79 6.99 6.84 -5.96
N GLN A 80 6.09 5.88 -5.71
CA GLN A 80 4.99 5.97 -4.75
C GLN A 80 4.14 7.25 -4.85
N GLY A 81 4.03 7.84 -6.04
CA GLY A 81 3.28 9.08 -6.24
C GLY A 81 4.08 10.37 -6.07
N ILE A 82 5.35 10.28 -5.65
CA ILE A 82 6.27 11.42 -5.57
C ILE A 82 6.96 11.62 -6.91
N TYR A 83 6.87 12.84 -7.44
CA TYR A 83 7.57 13.25 -8.66
C TYR A 83 9.01 13.67 -8.33
N ILE A 84 9.98 13.11 -9.06
CA ILE A 84 11.40 13.45 -8.95
C ILE A 84 11.80 14.14 -10.26
N GLU A 85 12.19 15.42 -10.16
CA GLU A 85 12.45 16.27 -11.33
C GLU A 85 13.75 15.89 -12.05
N ASP A 86 14.82 15.66 -11.29
CA ASP A 86 16.14 15.33 -11.82
C ASP A 86 16.21 13.85 -12.24
N PRO A 87 16.49 13.54 -13.53
CA PRO A 87 16.50 12.17 -14.02
C PRO A 87 17.59 11.28 -13.40
N GLU A 88 18.75 11.84 -13.07
CA GLU A 88 19.85 11.08 -12.48
C GLU A 88 19.51 10.68 -11.03
N MET A 89 18.95 11.63 -10.28
CA MET A 89 18.44 11.39 -8.94
C MET A 89 17.27 10.40 -8.91
N TYR A 90 16.37 10.50 -9.90
CA TYR A 90 15.28 9.53 -10.06
C TYR A 90 15.83 8.10 -10.20
N GLU A 91 16.81 7.87 -11.07
CA GLU A 91 17.40 6.53 -11.25
C GLU A 91 18.12 6.03 -9.99
N GLN A 92 18.83 6.90 -9.26
CA GLN A 92 19.51 6.54 -8.01
C GLN A 92 18.51 6.12 -6.92
N ILE A 93 17.46 6.93 -6.71
CA ILE A 93 16.43 6.62 -5.71
C ILE A 93 15.64 5.38 -6.14
N ARG A 94 15.29 5.26 -7.43
CA ARG A 94 14.62 4.08 -7.99
C ARG A 94 15.43 2.82 -7.73
N PHE A 95 16.73 2.83 -7.95
CA PHE A 95 17.59 1.68 -7.71
C PHE A 95 17.56 1.22 -6.25
N VAL A 96 17.75 2.15 -5.29
CA VAL A 96 17.70 1.84 -3.85
C VAL A 96 16.32 1.31 -3.46
N VAL A 97 15.26 1.96 -3.94
CA VAL A 97 13.88 1.54 -3.65
C VAL A 97 13.58 0.15 -4.19
N GLU A 98 13.96 -0.14 -5.42
CA GLU A 98 13.76 -1.46 -6.02
C GLU A 98 14.59 -2.54 -5.32
N SER A 99 15.86 -2.25 -4.98
CA SER A 99 16.74 -3.22 -4.31
C SER A 99 16.23 -3.57 -2.91
N GLU A 100 15.93 -2.56 -2.10
CA GLU A 100 15.47 -2.76 -0.72
C GLU A 100 14.04 -3.34 -0.71
N HIS A 101 13.21 -3.03 -1.71
CA HIS A 101 11.90 -3.66 -1.84
C HIS A 101 11.98 -5.17 -2.07
N LEU A 102 12.96 -5.64 -2.86
CA LEU A 102 13.22 -7.07 -3.04
C LEU A 102 13.65 -7.76 -1.73
N GLU A 103 14.27 -7.01 -0.81
CA GLU A 103 14.62 -7.46 0.54
C GLU A 103 13.46 -7.34 1.54
N GLY A 104 12.27 -6.93 1.07
CA GLY A 104 11.03 -6.89 1.85
C GLY A 104 10.68 -5.52 2.41
N TRP A 105 11.44 -4.46 2.09
CA TRP A 105 11.05 -3.10 2.43
C TRP A 105 9.78 -2.69 1.67
N GLN A 106 8.88 -1.96 2.33
CA GLN A 106 7.60 -1.54 1.76
C GLN A 106 7.49 -0.01 1.86
N PRO A 107 8.27 0.74 1.07
CA PRO A 107 8.34 2.19 1.18
C PRO A 107 7.00 2.87 0.93
N ASP A 108 6.67 3.88 1.73
CA ASP A 108 5.54 4.77 1.47
C ASP A 108 5.98 6.14 0.90
N GLU A 109 5.06 7.10 0.80
CA GLU A 109 5.35 8.44 0.30
C GLU A 109 6.37 9.20 1.18
N GLU A 110 6.34 9.00 2.50
CA GLU A 110 7.23 9.68 3.45
C GLU A 110 8.66 9.15 3.34
N ASP A 111 8.81 7.84 3.15
CA ASP A 111 10.09 7.20 2.87
C ASP A 111 10.77 7.75 1.60
N ILE A 112 10.01 7.92 0.51
CA ILE A 112 10.55 8.48 -0.75
C ILE A 112 10.97 9.94 -0.57
N LEU A 113 10.19 10.74 0.16
CA LEU A 113 10.53 12.13 0.45
C LEU A 113 11.80 12.24 1.32
N MET A 114 11.99 11.33 2.27
CA MET A 114 13.20 11.27 3.09
C MET A 114 14.43 10.93 2.25
N LEU A 115 14.35 9.92 1.37
CA LEU A 115 15.45 9.60 0.44
C LEU A 115 15.78 10.78 -0.47
N LEU A 116 14.75 11.51 -0.93
CA LEU A 116 14.93 12.70 -1.76
C LEU A 116 15.63 13.84 -1.00
N ASP A 117 15.21 14.11 0.24
CA ASP A 117 15.88 15.12 1.07
C ASP A 117 17.32 14.73 1.40
N GLU A 118 17.60 13.46 1.67
CA GLU A 118 18.97 12.98 1.90
C GLU A 118 19.85 13.08 0.64
N ALA A 119 19.31 12.81 -0.54
CA ALA A 119 20.02 12.95 -1.80
C ALA A 119 20.39 14.41 -2.10
N ILE A 120 19.47 15.36 -1.82
CA ILE A 120 19.68 16.80 -2.06
C ILE A 120 20.53 17.43 -0.95
N ASN A 121 20.25 17.08 0.31
CA ASN A 121 20.83 17.65 1.51
C ASN A 121 21.41 16.55 2.42
N PRO A 122 22.50 15.89 2.02
CA PRO A 122 23.00 14.76 2.80
C PRO A 122 23.41 15.22 4.21
N SER A 123 22.98 14.45 5.20
CA SER A 123 23.28 14.71 6.61
C SER A 123 24.79 14.74 6.83
N LYS A 124 25.25 15.38 7.91
CA LYS A 124 26.70 15.46 8.19
C LYS A 124 27.31 14.07 8.39
N GLU A 125 26.54 13.13 8.93
CA GLU A 125 26.96 11.74 9.15
C GLU A 125 27.15 11.02 7.83
N ILE A 126 26.16 11.09 6.92
CA ILE A 126 26.26 10.50 5.58
C ILE A 126 27.40 11.15 4.78
N LYS A 127 27.55 12.48 4.82
CA LYS A 127 28.69 13.18 4.20
C LYS A 127 30.02 12.65 4.71
N SER A 128 30.18 12.54 6.03
CA SER A 128 31.42 12.03 6.63
C SER A 128 31.71 10.57 6.27
N GLU A 129 30.65 9.77 6.09
CA GLU A 129 30.78 8.37 5.68
C GLU A 129 31.16 8.24 4.21
N ILE A 130 30.54 9.03 3.33
CA ILE A 130 30.91 9.12 1.91
C ILE A 130 32.36 9.58 1.77
N ASP A 131 32.75 10.65 2.46
CA ASP A 131 34.13 11.16 2.45
C ASP A 131 35.12 10.12 2.99
N ARG A 132 34.71 9.30 3.97
CA ARG A 132 35.55 8.22 4.50
C ARG A 132 35.72 7.04 3.53
N ILE A 133 34.67 6.68 2.80
CA ILE A 133 34.70 5.53 1.86
C ILE A 133 35.32 5.94 0.52
N TRP A 134 35.07 7.17 0.06
CA TRP A 134 35.35 7.63 -1.30
C TRP A 134 36.22 8.89 -1.38
N GLY A 135 36.57 9.52 -0.27
CA GLY A 135 37.27 10.82 -0.23
C GLY A 135 38.80 10.76 -0.31
N GLU A 136 39.42 9.60 -0.51
CA GLU A 136 40.84 9.55 -0.85
C GLU A 136 41.04 9.59 -2.37
N GLU A 137 41.26 10.81 -2.89
CA GLU A 137 42.52 11.22 -3.54
C GLU A 137 42.32 12.56 -4.26
N ASN A 138 42.95 13.62 -3.72
CA ASN A 138 43.64 14.64 -4.50
C ASN A 138 44.74 15.22 -3.61
N GLU A 139 45.99 15.07 -4.07
CA GLU A 139 47.22 15.62 -3.48
C GLU A 139 47.15 17.12 -3.11
#